data_AF-A0A3D4MIH5-F1
#
_entry.id   AF-A0A3D4MIH5-F1
#
_cell.length_a   1.000
_cell.length_b   1.000
_cell.length_c   1.000
_cell.angle_alpha   90.00
_cell.angle_beta   90.00
_cell.angle_gamma   90.00
#
_symmetry.space_group_name_H-M   'P 1'
#
loop_
_entity.id
_entity.type
_entity.pdbx_description
1 polymer ?
#
loop_
_entity_poly.entity_id
_entity_poly.type
_entity_poly.pdbx_seq_one_letter_code
_entity_poly.pdbx_strand_id
1 'polypeptide(L)' 'MRYPSVDKLLDKVDSKYKLAYIAAKRAKIIEEEDYCAAEDSICAKPVGQALEEILEDKVHCDFKE' A
#
# COMPACT_ATOMS: atom_id res chain seq x y z
N MET A 1 3.95 -12.68 12.65
CA MET A 1 2.69 -11.93 12.47
C MET A 1 2.75 -11.27 11.10
N ARG A 2 1.78 -11.52 10.20
CA ARG A 2 1.75 -10.83 8.89
C ARG A 2 0.99 -9.53 9.09
N TYR A 3 1.71 -8.42 9.01
CA TYR A 3 1.16 -7.08 9.08
C TYR A 3 1.53 -6.35 7.78
N PRO A 4 0.63 -5.48 7.26
CA PRO A 4 -0.76 -5.28 7.70
C PRO A 4 -1.68 -6.47 7.39
N SER A 5 -2.89 -6.47 7.99
CA SER A 5 -3.88 -7.54 7.74
C SER A 5 -4.49 -7.41 6.35
N VAL A 6 -4.54 -8.52 5.61
CA VAL A 6 -5.13 -8.55 4.26
C VAL A 6 -6.61 -8.18 4.28
N ASP A 7 -7.37 -8.61 5.28
CA ASP A 7 -8.80 -8.30 5.36
C ASP A 7 -9.04 -6.79 5.49
N LYS A 8 -8.25 -6.11 6.32
CA LYS A 8 -8.33 -4.65 6.48
C LYS A 8 -7.94 -3.89 5.20
N LEU A 9 -6.99 -4.43 4.43
CA LEU A 9 -6.61 -3.86 3.14
C LEU A 9 -7.72 -4.04 2.10
N LEU A 10 -8.44 -5.16 2.15
CA LEU A 10 -9.56 -5.42 1.25
C LEU A 10 -10.80 -4.58 1.57
N ASP A 11 -10.94 -4.10 2.81
CA ASP A 11 -11.93 -3.07 3.15
C ASP A 11 -11.64 -1.73 2.47
N LYS A 12 -10.36 -1.47 2.12
CA LYS A 12 -9.92 -0.27 1.38
C LYS A 12 -9.92 -0.47 -0.13
N VAL A 13 -9.55 -1.66 -0.57
CA VAL A 13 -9.43 -2.03 -1.99
C VAL A 13 -10.24 -3.29 -2.25
N ASP A 14 -11.32 -3.15 -3.00
CA ASP A 14 -12.32 -4.18 -3.30
C ASP A 14 -11.82 -5.47 -3.99
N SER A 15 -10.56 -5.51 -4.44
CA SER A 15 -9.99 -6.65 -5.17
C SER A 15 -8.56 -6.94 -4.74
N LYS A 16 -8.27 -8.23 -4.49
CA LYS A 16 -6.91 -8.73 -4.23
C LYS A 16 -5.93 -8.41 -5.35
N TYR A 17 -6.39 -8.43 -6.60
CA TYR A 17 -5.54 -8.11 -7.74
C TYR A 17 -5.24 -6.62 -7.83
N LYS A 18 -6.25 -5.77 -7.60
CA LYS A 18 -6.05 -4.31 -7.51
C LYS A 18 -5.10 -3.97 -6.36
N LEU A 19 -5.31 -4.57 -5.19
CA LEU A 19 -4.44 -4.38 -4.02
C LEU A 19 -2.98 -4.73 -4.33
N ALA A 20 -2.74 -5.90 -4.93
CA ALA A 20 -1.38 -6.31 -5.31
C ALA A 20 -0.75 -5.34 -6.34
N TYR A 21 -1.54 -4.89 -7.32
CA TYR A 21 -1.09 -3.94 -8.34
C TYR A 21 -0.74 -2.57 -7.74
N ILE A 22 -1.63 -2.01 -6.91
CA ILE A 22 -1.43 -0.71 -6.25
C ILE A 22 -0.21 -0.77 -5.34
N ALA A 23 -0.11 -1.81 -4.51
CA ALA A 23 1.01 -1.98 -3.59
C ALA A 23 2.35 -2.09 -4.36
N ALA A 24 2.41 -2.87 -5.44
CA ALA A 24 3.61 -2.99 -6.25
C ALA A 24 4.00 -1.67 -6.93
N LYS A 25 3.01 -0.96 -7.51
CA LYS A 25 3.25 0.33 -8.15
C LYS A 25 3.72 1.39 -7.14
N ARG A 26 3.06 1.47 -5.99
CA ARG A 26 3.42 2.44 -4.95
C ARG A 26 4.76 2.11 -4.29
N ALA A 27 5.06 0.84 -4.04
CA ALA A 27 6.35 0.41 -3.51
C ALA A 27 7.52 0.88 -4.38
N LYS A 28 7.36 0.82 -5.72
CA LYS A 28 8.38 1.32 -6.64
C LYS A 28 8.59 2.83 -6.51
N ILE A 29 7.52 3.60 -6.32
CA ILE A 29 7.63 5.05 -6.11
C ILE A 29 8.31 5.35 -4.77
N ILE A 30 7.96 4.63 -3.70
CA ILE A 30 8.62 4.76 -2.39
C ILE A 30 10.13 4.50 -2.52
N GLU A 31 10.51 3.46 -3.26
CA GLU A 31 11.93 3.12 -3.50
C GLU A 31 12.65 4.17 -4.37
N GLU A 32 11.98 4.76 -5.36
CA GLU A 32 12.55 5.79 -6.22
C GLU A 32 12.66 7.17 -5.53
N GLU A 33 11.69 7.51 -4.68
CA GLU A 33 11.63 8.80 -3.96
C GLU A 33 12.31 8.75 -2.59
N ASP A 34 12.69 7.55 -2.10
CA ASP A 34 13.15 7.28 -0.73
C ASP A 34 12.22 7.92 0.33
N TYR A 35 10.90 7.90 0.04
CA TYR A 35 9.88 8.58 0.82
C TYR A 35 8.64 7.73 1.00
N CYS A 36 8.21 7.61 2.26
CA CYS A 36 6.96 6.97 2.66
C CYS A 36 6.06 7.99 3.36
N ALA A 37 4.78 8.01 2.99
CA ALA A 37 3.77 8.91 3.55
C ALA A 37 3.05 8.34 4.78
N ALA A 38 3.33 7.09 5.17
CA ALA A 38 2.78 6.48 6.38
C ALA A 38 3.43 7.11 7.61
N GLU A 39 2.62 7.54 8.58
CA GLU A 39 3.08 8.38 9.70
C GLU A 39 3.99 7.61 10.67
N ASP A 40 3.74 6.32 10.86
CA ASP A 40 4.53 5.42 11.72
C ASP A 40 4.78 4.09 11.02
N SER A 41 5.36 4.15 9.81
CA SER A 41 5.72 2.99 9.00
C SER A 41 6.51 1.93 9.82
N ILE A 42 5.85 0.81 10.12
CA ILE A 42 6.44 -0.34 10.81
C ILE A 42 7.29 -1.17 9.84
N CYS A 43 6.91 -1.19 8.56
CA CYS A 43 7.60 -2.00 7.57
C CYS A 43 8.87 -1.31 7.06
N ALA A 44 9.99 -2.04 7.05
CA ALA A 44 11.23 -1.53 6.46
C ALA A 44 11.32 -1.71 4.93
N LYS A 45 10.48 -2.57 4.34
CA LYS A 45 10.50 -2.83 2.90
C LYS A 45 9.45 -1.98 2.19
N PRO A 46 9.73 -1.42 0.99
CA PRO A 46 8.81 -0.54 0.27
C PRO A 46 7.43 -1.13 0.03
N VAL A 47 7.34 -2.45 -0.20
CA VAL A 47 6.04 -3.14 -0.36
C VAL A 47 5.21 -3.11 0.93
N GLY A 48 5.84 -3.30 2.09
CA GLY A 48 5.13 -3.19 3.36
C GLY A 48 4.67 -1.76 3.62
N GLN A 49 5.54 -0.79 3.36
CA GLN A 49 5.24 0.65 3.48
C GLN A 49 4.07 1.06 2.58
N ALA A 50 4.05 0.60 1.33
CA ALA A 50 2.94 0.84 0.43
C ALA A 50 1.61 0.25 0.95
N LEU A 51 1.65 -0.93 1.60
CA LEU A 51 0.45 -1.51 2.21
C LEU A 51 0.00 -0.71 3.44
N GLU A 52 0.93 -0.11 4.20
CA GLU A 52 0.61 0.80 5.31
C GLU A 52 -0.04 2.09 4.80
N GLU A 53 0.50 2.70 3.75
CA GLU A 53 -0.10 3.87 3.13
C GLU A 53 -1.52 3.59 2.58
N ILE A 54 -1.77 2.39 2.03
CA ILE A 54 -3.13 1.97 1.61
C ILE A 54 -4.05 1.84 2.82
N LEU A 55 -3.56 1.28 3.93
CA LEU A 55 -4.34 1.12 5.14
C LEU A 55 -4.72 2.47 5.78
N GLU A 56 -3.83 3.46 5.69
CA GLU A 56 -3.99 4.83 6.19
C GLU A 56 -4.71 5.78 5.22
N ASP A 57 -5.25 5.28 4.11
CA ASP A 57 -5.90 6.08 3.04
C ASP A 57 -4.98 7.16 2.43
N LYS A 58 -3.66 6.97 2.47
CA LYS A 58 -2.66 7.89 1.89
C LYS A 58 -2.41 7.62 0.40
N VAL A 59 -2.98 6.54 -0.16
CA VAL A 59 -2.88 6.18 -1.59
C VAL A 59 -4.22 6.32 -2.27
N HIS A 60 -4.27 7.05 -3.37
CA HIS A 60 -5.42 7.11 -4.28
C HIS A 60 -5.07 6.46 -5.61
N CYS A 61 -5.95 5.60 -6.14
CA CYS A 61 -5.77 4.94 -7.43
C CYS A 61 -7.09 4.86 -8.18
N ASP A 62 -7.18 5.61 -9.28
CA ASP A 62 -8.30 5.55 -10.20
C ASP A 62 -8.08 4.43 -11.24
N PHE A 63 -8.97 3.45 -11.23
CA PHE A 63 -9.08 2.48 -12.32
C PHE A 63 -10.12 3.01 -13.30
N LYS A 64 -9.67 3.38 -14.51
CA LYS A 64 -10.61 3.67 -15.60
C LYS A 64 -11.15 2.33 -16.12
N GLU A 65 -12.47 2.22 -16.19
CA GLU A 65 -13.18 1.15 -16.90
C GLU A 65 -12.96 1.23 -18.42
#